data_AF-A0A316SJJ2-F1
#
_entry.id   AF-A0A316SJJ2-F1
#
_cell.length_a   1.000
_cell.length_b   1.000
_cell.length_c   1.000
_cell.angle_alpha   90.00
_cell.angle_beta   90.00
_cell.angle_gamma   90.00
#
_symmetry.space_group_name_H-M   'P 1'
#
loop_
_entity.id
_entity.type
_entity.pdbx_description
1 polymer ?
#
loop_
_entity_poly.entity_id
_entity_poly.type
_entity_poly.pdbx_seq_one_letter_code
_entity_poly.pdbx_strand_id
1 'polypeptide(L)'
;MNKIYKVVWNNTLQCYTVVSELAKSHTKNNASKVVRATILSSLLAVTSSTYAAQLGVITEKDLPLIVDENTQDVTVDSINVTKGSNTTVNAIGITGGRTLTVNDDLTVSTSSSSTINSLQIWAGNWADDPINFKFDPSSTLHVKDNFNVFNLNENTEISPKDHVLLTNLANTTVDGNVNLKSHAIYVKTTDSEGNEHISRSNGYNVVMFHGNSTIGKDLNVDKAYFSVSRFPELNNTKGDIQYADGTGITTVNGNATFTDEGELTVAYGHLNVKGNLTFDNGKFNLSSEVRDGDGNIVQTGQDASINVGGDLTMSGVSDNRQIIYNEVSGNSTSLNVAGDVNLSGTNNIHAFDNSELNFEKDLNIESTEVRDIFCVSEGAVGNIKGDMHVTGTTEDGHQNYYDMRNSGTLNVAGNVSFEGTNNLHIFDKSELNVGKNATFNEGEFSVTDNSNAKIDGDLTLNHVLIPISGIKHQKVLLSPLVAI
;
A
#
# COMPACT_ATOMS: atom_id res chain seq x y z
N MET A 1 -70.65 -12.30 14.52
CA MET A 1 -69.84 -12.14 15.74
C MET A 1 -70.24 -10.85 16.42
N ASN A 2 -70.79 -10.92 17.63
CA ASN A 2 -71.08 -9.72 18.42
C ASN A 2 -69.76 -9.16 18.94
N LYS A 3 -69.43 -7.91 18.61
CA LYS A 3 -68.25 -7.24 19.15
C LYS A 3 -68.60 -6.70 20.53
N ILE A 4 -68.01 -7.28 21.57
CA ILE A 4 -68.11 -6.76 22.94
C ILE A 4 -66.98 -5.76 23.11
N TYR A 5 -67.31 -4.54 23.53
CA TYR A 5 -66.36 -3.49 23.85
C TYR A 5 -66.46 -3.13 25.32
N LYS A 6 -65.31 -2.92 25.97
CA LYS A 6 -65.22 -2.44 27.34
C LYS A 6 -64.62 -1.04 27.35
N VAL A 7 -65.22 -0.14 28.12
CA VAL A 7 -64.68 1.21 28.36
C VAL A 7 -63.91 1.19 29.67
N VAL A 8 -62.65 1.63 29.65
CA VAL A 8 -61.74 1.62 30.80
C VAL A 8 -61.15 3.02 30.99
N TRP A 9 -61.13 3.51 32.23
CA TRP A 9 -60.44 4.76 32.58
C TRP A 9 -58.92 4.56 32.57
N ASN A 10 -58.20 5.33 31.75
CA ASN A 10 -56.74 5.35 31.73
C ASN A 10 -56.23 6.46 32.65
N ASN A 11 -55.57 6.09 33.75
CA ASN A 11 -55.13 7.05 34.76
C ASN A 11 -53.91 7.89 34.30
N THR A 12 -53.11 7.40 33.37
CA THR A 12 -51.96 8.12 32.80
C THR A 12 -52.40 9.17 31.79
N LEU A 13 -53.42 8.85 30.98
CA LEU A 13 -53.93 9.74 29.93
C LEU A 13 -55.16 10.55 30.37
N GLN A 14 -55.67 10.34 31.60
CA GLN A 14 -56.85 11.00 32.16
C GLN A 14 -58.08 10.95 31.22
N CYS A 15 -58.32 9.81 30.57
CA CYS A 15 -59.41 9.65 29.61
C CYS A 15 -60.00 8.23 29.60
N TYR A 16 -61.24 8.10 29.10
CA TYR A 16 -61.87 6.80 28.86
C TYR A 16 -61.40 6.21 27.52
N THR A 17 -60.89 4.98 27.56
CA THR A 17 -60.41 4.25 26.38
C THR A 17 -61.28 3.01 26.14
N VAL A 18 -61.57 2.72 24.87
CA VAL A 18 -62.36 1.54 24.47
C VAL A 18 -61.43 0.42 24.04
N VAL A 19 -61.54 -0.73 24.69
CA VAL A 19 -60.77 -1.94 24.37
C VAL A 19 -61.72 -3.05 23.90
N SER A 20 -61.40 -3.68 22.77
CA SER A 20 -62.10 -4.88 22.31
C SER A 20 -61.48 -6.11 22.95
N GLU A 21 -62.27 -6.91 23.65
CA GLU A 21 -61.83 -8.24 24.08
C GLU A 21 -61.81 -9.15 22.84
N LEU A 22 -60.61 -9.45 22.34
CA LEU A 22 -60.44 -10.39 21.23
C LEU A 22 -60.71 -11.81 21.76
N ALA A 23 -61.90 -12.34 21.50
CA ALA A 23 -62.18 -13.75 21.74
C ALA A 23 -61.21 -14.61 20.92
N LYS A 24 -60.43 -15.46 21.60
CA LYS A 24 -59.47 -16.39 20.97
C LYS A 24 -60.16 -17.24 19.90
N SER A 25 -59.73 -17.08 18.66
CA SER A 25 -60.13 -17.93 17.53
C SER A 25 -59.06 -18.99 17.29
N HIS A 26 -59.44 -20.26 17.43
CA HIS A 26 -58.65 -21.41 17.01
C HIS A 26 -58.86 -21.67 15.52
N THR A 27 -57.89 -21.40 14.65
CA THR A 27 -57.72 -22.13 13.37
C THR A 27 -56.31 -21.96 12.79
N LYS A 28 -55.69 -23.08 12.39
CA LYS A 28 -54.39 -23.19 11.71
C LYS A 28 -54.52 -22.84 10.22
N ASN A 29 -53.56 -22.10 9.65
CA ASN A 29 -52.69 -22.56 8.53
C ASN A 29 -51.83 -21.44 7.91
N ASN A 30 -50.52 -21.72 7.89
CA ASN A 30 -49.48 -21.46 6.88
C ASN A 30 -49.59 -20.24 5.94
N ALA A 31 -48.81 -19.21 6.26
CA ALA A 31 -47.96 -18.49 5.29
C ALA A 31 -46.87 -17.75 6.09
N SER A 32 -45.62 -18.16 5.93
CA SER A 32 -44.45 -17.56 6.58
C SER A 32 -44.22 -16.14 6.08
N LYS A 33 -44.69 -15.15 6.85
CA LYS A 33 -44.19 -13.78 6.74
C LYS A 33 -42.96 -13.64 7.64
N VAL A 34 -41.85 -13.30 7.01
CA VAL A 34 -40.58 -12.88 7.59
C VAL A 34 -40.86 -11.84 8.68
N VAL A 35 -40.63 -12.23 9.94
CA VAL A 35 -40.62 -11.32 11.07
C VAL A 35 -39.25 -10.64 11.05
N ARG A 36 -39.22 -9.38 10.60
CA ARG A 36 -38.10 -8.45 10.85
C ARG A 36 -38.06 -8.18 12.35
N ALA A 37 -37.22 -8.94 13.05
CA ALA A 37 -36.80 -8.68 14.42
C ALA A 37 -35.29 -8.79 14.46
N THR A 38 -34.62 -7.65 14.54
CA THR A 38 -33.18 -7.55 14.85
C THR A 38 -33.05 -6.36 15.80
N ILE A 39 -33.22 -6.65 17.10
CA ILE A 39 -32.15 -6.64 18.13
C ILE A 39 -31.73 -5.20 18.46
N LEU A 40 -32.46 -4.62 19.42
CA LEU A 40 -32.05 -3.47 20.22
C LEU A 40 -31.57 -4.00 21.58
N SER A 41 -30.41 -4.68 21.60
CA SER A 41 -29.85 -5.21 22.86
C SER A 41 -28.31 -5.15 22.95
N SER A 42 -27.72 -4.05 22.48
CA SER A 42 -26.45 -3.52 23.00
C SER A 42 -26.33 -1.98 22.92
N LEU A 43 -27.44 -1.25 22.72
CA LEU A 43 -27.47 0.21 22.74
C LEU A 43 -28.23 0.74 23.98
N LEU A 44 -27.54 0.73 25.12
CA LEU A 44 -27.74 1.69 26.21
C LEU A 44 -26.36 2.34 26.38
N ALA A 45 -26.14 3.63 26.15
CA ALA A 45 -26.95 4.73 26.63
C ALA A 45 -26.96 5.91 25.64
N VAL A 46 -28.17 6.39 25.33
CA VAL A 46 -28.38 7.80 24.99
C VAL A 46 -28.87 8.46 26.29
N THR A 47 -28.06 9.35 26.85
CA THR A 47 -28.40 10.76 27.14
C THR A 47 -27.34 11.39 28.05
N SER A 48 -26.74 12.48 27.54
CA SER A 48 -26.22 13.67 28.26
C SER A 48 -25.36 13.53 29.53
N SER A 49 -24.22 14.21 29.48
CA SER A 49 -23.35 14.70 30.58
C SER A 49 -22.46 13.71 31.34
N THR A 50 -21.15 13.89 31.14
CA THR A 50 -20.02 13.66 32.06
C THR A 50 -19.75 12.26 32.64
N TYR A 51 -18.49 11.86 32.49
CA TYR A 51 -17.73 10.75 33.08
C TYR A 51 -17.61 9.46 32.25
N ALA A 52 -16.33 9.13 32.05
CA ALA A 52 -15.77 8.02 31.29
C ALA A 52 -16.41 6.67 31.65
N ALA A 53 -16.77 5.92 30.61
CA ALA A 53 -17.14 4.52 30.73
C ALA A 53 -16.33 3.72 29.72
N GLN A 54 -15.19 3.20 30.21
CA GLN A 54 -14.41 2.16 29.55
C GLN A 54 -15.34 0.98 29.22
N LEU A 55 -15.63 0.75 27.94
CA LEU A 55 -16.43 -0.37 27.46
C LEU A 55 -15.55 -1.35 26.68
N GLY A 56 -15.32 -2.49 27.34
CA GLY A 56 -15.54 -3.85 26.84
C GLY A 56 -14.97 -4.26 25.48
N VAL A 57 -13.97 -5.14 25.54
CA VAL A 57 -13.52 -6.04 24.47
C VAL A 57 -14.70 -6.63 23.68
N ILE A 58 -14.72 -6.48 22.35
CA ILE A 58 -15.64 -7.22 21.47
C ILE A 58 -15.27 -8.70 21.61
N THR A 59 -16.05 -9.46 22.38
CA THR A 59 -15.81 -10.89 22.62
C THR A 59 -17.04 -11.70 22.24
N GLU A 60 -16.85 -12.53 21.20
CA GLU A 60 -17.69 -13.63 20.73
C GLU A 60 -19.00 -13.33 19.99
N LYS A 61 -18.90 -13.45 18.66
CA LYS A 61 -19.98 -13.78 17.71
C LYS A 61 -21.03 -12.67 17.48
N ASP A 62 -20.55 -11.46 17.26
CA ASP A 62 -21.40 -10.28 17.13
C ASP A 62 -21.61 -9.85 15.67
N LEU A 63 -22.83 -9.39 15.40
CA LEU A 63 -23.24 -8.73 14.16
C LEU A 63 -22.29 -7.56 13.83
N PRO A 64 -22.12 -7.18 12.55
CA PRO A 64 -21.32 -6.00 12.19
C PRO A 64 -21.80 -4.76 12.95
N LEU A 65 -20.87 -3.92 13.40
CA LEU A 65 -21.22 -2.56 13.83
C LEU A 65 -21.68 -1.79 12.58
N ILE A 66 -22.93 -1.36 12.54
CA ILE A 66 -23.49 -0.62 11.41
C ILE A 66 -23.81 0.81 11.87
N VAL A 67 -23.19 1.78 11.20
CA VAL A 67 -23.48 3.21 11.28
C VAL A 67 -24.09 3.62 9.94
N ASP A 68 -25.41 3.73 9.86
CA ASP A 68 -26.16 3.99 8.62
C ASP A 68 -26.98 5.29 8.65
N GLU A 69 -27.74 5.54 7.58
CA GLU A 69 -28.66 6.67 7.44
C GLU A 69 -29.70 6.79 8.57
N ASN A 70 -30.07 5.68 9.20
CA ASN A 70 -31.02 5.61 10.31
C ASN A 70 -30.36 5.87 11.67
N THR A 71 -29.03 5.82 11.72
CA THR A 71 -28.22 6.24 12.87
C THR A 71 -27.70 7.68 12.70
N GLN A 72 -27.39 8.35 13.81
CA GLN A 72 -26.57 9.57 13.76
C GLN A 72 -25.08 9.20 13.74
N ASP A 73 -24.21 10.19 13.54
CA ASP A 73 -22.77 9.99 13.73
C ASP A 73 -22.50 9.35 15.10
N VAL A 74 -21.57 8.39 15.12
CA VAL A 74 -21.24 7.61 16.30
C VAL A 74 -19.86 7.99 16.80
N THR A 75 -19.72 8.16 18.11
CA THR A 75 -18.42 8.30 18.76
C THR A 75 -18.23 7.18 19.76
N VAL A 76 -17.07 6.54 19.73
CA VAL A 76 -16.63 5.53 20.70
C VAL A 76 -15.31 5.96 21.31
N ASP A 77 -15.01 5.50 22.52
CA ASP A 77 -13.75 5.84 23.19
C ASP A 77 -12.58 5.15 22.49
N SER A 78 -12.63 3.83 22.35
CA SER A 78 -11.62 3.04 21.61
C SER A 78 -12.27 1.88 20.88
N ILE A 79 -11.54 1.32 19.90
CA ILE A 79 -11.91 0.05 19.27
C ILE A 79 -10.72 -0.89 19.43
N ASN A 80 -10.95 -2.01 20.12
CA ASN A 80 -9.93 -3.02 20.37
C ASN A 80 -10.41 -4.37 19.83
N VAL A 81 -9.85 -4.75 18.69
CA VAL A 81 -10.05 -6.07 18.09
C VAL A 81 -8.93 -6.97 18.55
N THR A 82 -9.22 -7.74 19.59
CA THR A 82 -8.31 -8.75 20.16
C THR A 82 -8.95 -10.13 20.09
N LYS A 83 -8.15 -11.18 20.28
CA LYS A 83 -8.55 -12.59 20.27
C LYS A 83 -10.01 -12.87 20.70
N GLY A 84 -10.79 -13.44 19.78
CA GLY A 84 -11.98 -14.24 20.04
C GLY A 84 -11.72 -15.73 19.75
N SER A 85 -12.50 -16.64 20.33
CA SER A 85 -12.23 -18.10 20.38
C SER A 85 -12.25 -18.86 19.03
N ASN A 86 -12.47 -18.22 17.89
CA ASN A 86 -12.51 -18.78 16.54
C ASN A 86 -12.48 -17.61 15.53
N THR A 87 -12.18 -17.88 14.25
CA THR A 87 -12.18 -16.93 13.11
C THR A 87 -13.18 -15.78 13.28
N THR A 88 -12.75 -14.66 13.85
CA THR A 88 -13.57 -13.45 13.98
C THR A 88 -13.18 -12.52 12.84
N VAL A 89 -13.97 -12.56 11.77
CA VAL A 89 -14.07 -11.42 10.88
C VAL A 89 -14.93 -10.39 11.60
N ASN A 90 -14.30 -9.33 12.09
CA ASN A 90 -15.01 -8.17 12.62
C ASN A 90 -15.30 -7.22 11.47
N ALA A 91 -16.52 -6.70 11.42
CA ALA A 91 -16.95 -5.82 10.36
C ALA A 91 -17.55 -4.54 10.94
N ILE A 92 -17.13 -3.40 10.38
CA ILE A 92 -17.70 -2.08 10.64
C ILE A 92 -18.23 -1.55 9.32
N GLY A 93 -19.55 -1.39 9.21
CA GLY A 93 -20.20 -0.72 8.10
C GLY A 93 -20.49 0.73 8.45
N ILE A 94 -20.03 1.66 7.62
CA ILE A 94 -20.32 3.10 7.72
C ILE A 94 -20.99 3.51 6.41
N THR A 95 -22.26 3.90 6.43
CA THR A 95 -23.04 4.19 5.22
C THR A 95 -23.92 5.41 5.40
N GLY A 96 -24.43 5.96 4.29
CA GLY A 96 -25.39 7.06 4.33
C GLY A 96 -24.74 8.40 4.70
N GLY A 97 -23.47 8.58 4.37
CA GLY A 97 -22.71 9.79 4.66
C GLY A 97 -22.46 10.05 6.14
N ARG A 98 -22.29 8.98 6.92
CA ARG A 98 -22.07 9.05 8.37
C ARG A 98 -20.60 9.00 8.74
N THR A 99 -20.32 9.45 9.96
CA THR A 99 -18.97 9.38 10.55
C THR A 99 -18.96 8.46 11.76
N LEU A 100 -17.94 7.59 11.82
CA LEU A 100 -17.55 6.90 13.05
C LEU A 100 -16.27 7.55 13.60
N THR A 101 -16.36 8.13 14.80
CA THR A 101 -15.22 8.71 15.52
C THR A 101 -14.75 7.78 16.63
N VAL A 102 -13.44 7.51 16.68
CA VAL A 102 -12.74 6.82 17.76
C VAL A 102 -11.89 7.86 18.50
N ASN A 103 -12.17 8.12 19.78
CA ASN A 103 -11.50 9.19 20.53
C ASN A 103 -10.04 8.86 20.88
N ASP A 104 -9.74 7.60 21.14
CA ASP A 104 -8.42 7.07 21.46
C ASP A 104 -7.93 6.19 20.29
N ASP A 105 -7.19 5.13 20.60
CA ASP A 105 -6.65 4.21 19.61
C ASP A 105 -7.71 3.29 18.98
N LEU A 106 -7.52 3.01 17.69
CA LEU A 106 -8.07 1.84 17.01
C LEU A 106 -6.97 0.77 16.92
N THR A 107 -7.13 -0.33 17.64
CA THR A 107 -6.12 -1.40 17.72
C THR A 107 -6.69 -2.73 17.24
N VAL A 108 -5.99 -3.37 16.30
CA VAL A 108 -6.23 -4.75 15.87
C VAL A 108 -4.99 -5.55 16.20
N SER A 109 -5.11 -6.58 17.03
CA SER A 109 -3.95 -7.37 17.42
C SER A 109 -4.24 -8.85 17.63
N THR A 110 -3.23 -9.68 17.38
CA THR A 110 -3.21 -11.11 17.72
C THR A 110 -1.94 -11.46 18.48
N SER A 111 -2.01 -12.44 19.37
CA SER A 111 -0.87 -12.92 20.18
C SER A 111 -0.79 -14.45 20.26
N SER A 112 -1.57 -15.19 19.47
CA SER A 112 -1.59 -16.66 19.48
C SER A 112 -1.48 -17.29 18.10
N SER A 113 -0.75 -18.40 18.02
CA SER A 113 -0.43 -19.17 16.81
C SER A 113 -1.56 -20.07 16.29
N SER A 114 -2.82 -19.64 16.37
CA SER A 114 -3.92 -20.43 15.82
C SER A 114 -5.18 -19.65 15.38
N THR A 115 -5.10 -18.33 15.17
CA THR A 115 -6.30 -17.49 14.95
C THR A 115 -6.08 -16.36 13.95
N ILE A 116 -7.00 -16.25 12.98
CA ILE A 116 -7.11 -15.10 12.06
C ILE A 116 -7.89 -14.01 12.79
N ASN A 117 -7.30 -12.83 12.93
CA ASN A 117 -8.02 -11.63 13.34
C ASN A 117 -8.15 -10.73 12.11
N SER A 118 -9.37 -10.55 11.61
CA SER A 118 -9.59 -9.57 10.56
C SER A 118 -10.56 -8.48 11.00
N LEU A 119 -10.28 -7.27 10.55
CA LEU A 119 -11.18 -6.13 10.64
C LEU A 119 -11.43 -5.60 9.24
N GLN A 120 -12.69 -5.62 8.83
CA GLN A 120 -13.13 -5.04 7.57
C GLN A 120 -13.95 -3.79 7.86
N ILE A 121 -13.54 -2.67 7.27
CA ILE A 121 -14.22 -1.38 7.41
C ILE A 121 -14.77 -1.02 6.04
N TRP A 122 -16.09 -0.93 5.93
CA TRP A 122 -16.77 -0.68 4.66
C TRP A 122 -17.44 0.69 4.67
N ALA A 123 -17.27 1.42 3.56
CA ALA A 123 -18.07 2.59 3.25
C ALA A 123 -18.91 2.31 2.00
N GLY A 124 -20.12 1.81 2.20
CA GLY A 124 -21.01 1.44 1.10
C GLY A 124 -22.15 0.52 1.53
N ASN A 125 -23.27 0.60 0.83
CA ASN A 125 -24.39 -0.29 1.09
C ASN A 125 -24.07 -1.68 0.53
N TRP A 126 -23.96 -2.66 1.43
CA TRP A 126 -24.12 -4.06 1.06
C TRP A 126 -25.61 -4.27 0.77
N ALA A 127 -26.06 -3.89 -0.43
CA ALA A 127 -27.33 -4.40 -0.91
C ALA A 127 -27.20 -5.94 -0.97
N ASP A 128 -28.28 -6.69 -0.71
CA ASP A 128 -28.34 -8.17 -0.67
C ASP A 128 -27.76 -8.90 -1.90
N ASP A 129 -27.20 -8.18 -2.86
CA ASP A 129 -26.48 -8.62 -4.03
C ASP A 129 -25.02 -8.12 -4.00
N PRO A 130 -24.02 -9.00 -3.75
CA PRO A 130 -22.59 -8.63 -3.76
C PRO A 130 -22.11 -8.08 -5.11
N ILE A 131 -22.92 -8.17 -6.15
CA ILE A 131 -22.63 -7.70 -7.50
C ILE A 131 -22.86 -6.18 -7.67
N ASN A 132 -23.49 -5.50 -6.71
CA ASN A 132 -23.78 -4.06 -6.77
C ASN A 132 -23.20 -3.28 -5.57
N PHE A 133 -22.00 -3.64 -5.09
CA PHE A 133 -21.32 -2.83 -4.08
C PHE A 133 -20.95 -1.48 -4.69
N LYS A 134 -21.44 -0.40 -4.05
CA LYS A 134 -21.09 0.97 -4.42
C LYS A 134 -20.40 1.64 -3.25
N PHE A 135 -19.19 2.13 -3.50
CA PHE A 135 -18.45 2.92 -2.53
C PHE A 135 -19.23 4.21 -2.19
N ASP A 136 -19.37 4.50 -0.89
CA ASP A 136 -19.94 5.73 -0.38
C ASP A 136 -18.82 6.68 0.06
N PRO A 137 -18.38 7.61 -0.80
CA PRO A 137 -17.30 8.55 -0.48
C PRO A 137 -17.66 9.52 0.65
N SER A 138 -18.94 9.64 1.03
CA SER A 138 -19.36 10.55 2.09
C SER A 138 -19.27 9.94 3.49
N SER A 139 -19.10 8.62 3.58
CA SER A 139 -18.98 7.91 4.86
C SER A 139 -17.52 7.82 5.31
N THR A 140 -17.23 8.11 6.59
CA THR A 140 -15.86 8.31 7.07
C THR A 140 -15.49 7.63 8.39
N LEU A 141 -14.27 7.08 8.38
CA LEU A 141 -13.32 6.78 9.45
C LEU A 141 -12.70 8.02 10.12
N HIS A 142 -12.91 8.34 11.42
CA HIS A 142 -12.00 9.25 12.13
C HIS A 142 -11.43 8.63 13.42
N VAL A 143 -10.12 8.41 13.46
CA VAL A 143 -9.38 7.97 14.66
C VAL A 143 -8.56 9.15 15.17
N LYS A 144 -8.81 9.60 16.41
CA LYS A 144 -8.16 10.80 16.98
C LYS A 144 -6.80 10.54 17.61
N ASP A 145 -6.47 9.29 17.90
CA ASP A 145 -5.12 8.91 18.31
C ASP A 145 -4.49 7.98 17.25
N ASN A 146 -3.95 6.82 17.62
CA ASN A 146 -3.22 5.96 16.71
C ASN A 146 -4.08 4.85 16.13
N PHE A 147 -3.69 4.40 14.93
CA PHE A 147 -4.20 3.18 14.33
C PHE A 147 -3.10 2.12 14.40
N ASN A 148 -3.32 1.09 15.22
CA ASN A 148 -2.36 0.05 15.52
C ASN A 148 -2.78 -1.31 14.96
N VAL A 149 -1.91 -1.99 14.22
CA VAL A 149 -2.12 -3.34 13.69
C VAL A 149 -0.93 -4.21 14.06
N PHE A 150 -1.12 -5.13 15.02
CA PHE A 150 -0.02 -5.87 15.62
C PHE A 150 -0.21 -7.40 15.57
N ASN A 151 0.81 -8.08 15.05
CA ASN A 151 0.99 -9.51 15.26
C ASN A 151 2.10 -9.72 16.28
N LEU A 152 1.68 -9.99 17.51
CA LEU A 152 2.53 -10.19 18.68
C LEU A 152 2.84 -11.68 18.92
N ASN A 153 2.64 -12.53 17.92
CA ASN A 153 3.02 -13.93 18.00
C ASN A 153 4.54 -14.07 18.02
N GLU A 154 5.11 -14.67 19.08
CA GLU A 154 6.56 -14.82 19.22
C GLU A 154 7.17 -15.80 18.21
N ASN A 155 6.37 -16.60 17.52
CA ASN A 155 6.85 -17.53 16.50
C ASN A 155 7.21 -16.79 15.20
N THR A 156 8.43 -16.99 14.72
CA THR A 156 8.91 -16.45 13.44
C THR A 156 8.33 -17.18 12.22
N GLU A 157 7.92 -18.44 12.43
CA GLU A 157 7.22 -19.29 11.48
C GLU A 157 5.80 -19.55 11.98
N ILE A 158 4.81 -19.21 11.15
CA ILE A 158 3.41 -19.32 11.54
C ILE A 158 2.59 -20.13 10.53
N SER A 159 1.39 -20.55 10.93
CA SER A 159 0.42 -21.09 9.99
C SER A 159 -0.17 -19.95 9.16
N PRO A 160 -0.63 -20.17 7.92
CA PRO A 160 -1.45 -19.20 7.17
C PRO A 160 -2.67 -18.68 7.95
N LYS A 161 -3.07 -19.38 9.02
CA LYS A 161 -4.18 -19.03 9.90
C LYS A 161 -3.82 -17.99 10.98
N ASP A 162 -2.58 -17.53 11.07
CA ASP A 162 -2.10 -16.70 12.19
C ASP A 162 -1.78 -15.26 11.77
N HIS A 163 -2.66 -14.66 10.96
CA HIS A 163 -2.46 -13.35 10.37
C HIS A 163 -3.47 -12.32 10.85
N VAL A 164 -3.08 -11.04 10.76
CA VAL A 164 -3.99 -9.91 10.90
C VAL A 164 -4.26 -9.33 9.52
N LEU A 165 -5.54 -9.26 9.15
CA LEU A 165 -5.97 -8.63 7.91
C LEU A 165 -6.83 -7.41 8.23
N LEU A 166 -6.42 -6.26 7.72
CA LEU A 166 -7.22 -5.06 7.75
C LEU A 166 -7.53 -4.60 6.33
N THR A 167 -8.81 -4.56 6.00
CA THR A 167 -9.26 -3.98 4.73
C THR A 167 -10.12 -2.77 5.03
N ASN A 168 -9.62 -1.59 4.66
CA ASN A 168 -10.30 -0.34 4.88
C ASN A 168 -10.76 0.26 3.55
N LEU A 169 -12.06 0.21 3.33
CA LEU A 169 -12.68 0.80 2.16
C LEU A 169 -13.15 2.23 2.45
N ALA A 170 -13.25 2.64 3.73
CA ALA A 170 -13.77 3.95 4.09
C ALA A 170 -12.73 5.05 3.90
N ASN A 171 -13.21 6.25 3.58
CA ASN A 171 -12.39 7.46 3.71
C ASN A 171 -11.99 7.61 5.17
N THR A 172 -10.70 7.74 5.46
CA THR A 172 -10.18 7.60 6.83
C THR A 172 -9.24 8.74 7.20
N THR A 173 -9.44 9.32 8.38
CA THR A 173 -8.49 10.24 9.00
C THR A 173 -7.98 9.61 10.29
N VAL A 174 -6.67 9.58 10.46
CA VAL A 174 -5.99 9.21 11.70
C VAL A 174 -5.20 10.44 12.14
N ASP A 175 -5.50 11.04 13.29
CA ASP A 175 -4.78 12.25 13.75
C ASP A 175 -3.37 11.90 14.29
N GLY A 176 -3.19 10.68 14.79
CA GLY A 176 -1.94 10.13 15.27
C GLY A 176 -1.12 9.39 14.20
N ASN A 177 -0.41 8.36 14.66
CA ASN A 177 0.40 7.48 13.82
C ASN A 177 -0.41 6.29 13.32
N VAL A 178 0.05 5.68 12.22
CA VAL A 178 -0.38 4.34 11.83
C VAL A 178 0.81 3.40 12.02
N ASN A 179 0.65 2.39 12.88
CA ASN A 179 1.71 1.47 13.28
C ASN A 179 1.35 0.03 12.91
N LEU A 180 2.17 -0.60 12.09
CA LEU A 180 2.04 -1.99 11.68
C LEU A 180 3.27 -2.74 12.16
N LYS A 181 3.09 -3.80 12.95
CA LYS A 181 4.22 -4.58 13.46
C LYS A 181 3.93 -6.07 13.49
N SER A 182 4.78 -6.86 12.84
CA SER A 182 4.76 -8.33 12.93
C SER A 182 6.05 -8.86 13.55
N HIS A 183 5.95 -10.00 14.23
CA HIS A 183 7.13 -10.81 14.58
C HIS A 183 7.31 -12.01 13.64
N ALA A 184 6.26 -12.37 12.87
CA ALA A 184 6.26 -13.49 11.95
C ALA A 184 6.63 -13.06 10.52
N ILE A 185 7.54 -13.81 9.89
CA ILE A 185 8.10 -13.54 8.55
C ILE A 185 7.79 -14.68 7.58
N TYR A 186 7.74 -15.90 8.12
CA TYR A 186 7.63 -17.11 7.34
C TYR A 186 6.29 -17.79 7.56
N VAL A 187 5.72 -18.32 6.48
CA VAL A 187 4.61 -19.23 6.58
C VAL A 187 5.00 -20.63 6.22
N LYS A 188 4.49 -21.52 7.05
CA LYS A 188 4.60 -22.95 6.85
C LYS A 188 3.30 -23.44 6.20
N THR A 189 3.37 -23.73 4.91
CA THR A 189 2.29 -24.43 4.20
C THR A 189 2.62 -25.90 4.10
N THR A 190 1.61 -26.73 3.93
CA THR A 190 1.76 -28.15 3.61
C THR A 190 1.01 -28.39 2.32
N ASP A 191 1.69 -28.95 1.32
CA ASP A 191 1.04 -29.29 0.06
C ASP A 191 0.08 -30.50 0.22
N SER A 192 -0.64 -30.84 -0.86
CA SER A 192 -1.57 -31.97 -0.87
C SER A 192 -0.92 -33.34 -0.64
N GLU A 193 0.41 -33.43 -0.76
CA GLU A 193 1.20 -34.65 -0.55
C GLU A 193 1.77 -34.74 0.87
N GLY A 194 1.59 -33.70 1.69
CA GLY A 194 2.10 -33.65 3.06
C GLY A 194 3.49 -33.03 3.18
N ASN A 195 4.07 -32.49 2.10
CA ASN A 195 5.37 -31.83 2.17
C ASN A 195 5.22 -30.42 2.72
N GLU A 196 6.09 -30.05 3.65
CA GLU A 196 6.11 -28.72 4.24
C GLU A 196 6.90 -27.76 3.34
N HIS A 197 6.26 -26.65 2.96
CA HIS A 197 6.86 -25.56 2.23
C HIS A 197 6.90 -24.33 3.12
N ILE A 198 8.09 -23.82 3.37
CA ILE A 198 8.28 -22.56 4.07
C ILE A 198 8.41 -21.47 3.00
N SER A 199 7.40 -20.61 2.90
CA SER A 199 7.43 -19.47 2.00
C SER A 199 7.58 -18.19 2.81
N ARG A 200 8.46 -17.30 2.34
CA ARG A 200 8.40 -15.88 2.69
C ARG A 200 7.09 -15.34 2.10
N SER A 201 6.14 -14.99 2.95
CA SER A 201 4.89 -14.37 2.52
C SER A 201 5.00 -12.89 2.84
N ASN A 202 4.62 -12.04 1.89
CA ASN A 202 4.41 -10.61 2.11
C ASN A 202 3.61 -10.44 3.43
N GLY A 203 4.16 -9.64 4.36
CA GLY A 203 3.95 -9.77 5.80
C GLY A 203 2.50 -10.01 6.26
N TYR A 204 2.33 -10.87 7.26
CA TYR A 204 1.03 -11.32 7.80
C TYR A 204 0.24 -10.28 8.60
N ASN A 205 0.64 -9.01 8.50
CA ASN A 205 -0.20 -7.86 8.83
C ASN A 205 -0.42 -7.10 7.54
N VAL A 206 -1.54 -7.38 6.89
CA VAL A 206 -1.89 -6.77 5.62
C VAL A 206 -2.89 -5.66 5.91
N VAL A 207 -2.47 -4.42 5.69
CA VAL A 207 -3.34 -3.25 5.79
C VAL A 207 -3.54 -2.69 4.39
N MET A 208 -4.78 -2.73 3.92
CA MET A 208 -5.16 -2.21 2.61
C MET A 208 -6.06 -0.99 2.77
N PHE A 209 -5.61 0.16 2.28
CA PHE A 209 -6.41 1.37 2.21
C PHE A 209 -6.90 1.57 0.78
N HIS A 210 -8.21 1.45 0.61
CA HIS A 210 -8.89 1.72 -0.66
C HIS A 210 -9.57 3.07 -0.69
N GLY A 211 -10.13 3.53 0.43
CA GLY A 211 -10.67 4.88 0.56
C GLY A 211 -9.56 5.94 0.62
N ASN A 212 -9.93 7.21 0.45
CA ASN A 212 -8.99 8.31 0.67
C ASN A 212 -8.64 8.40 2.15
N SER A 213 -7.35 8.35 2.44
CA SER A 213 -6.84 8.25 3.80
C SER A 213 -5.85 9.37 4.12
N THR A 214 -5.92 9.91 5.34
CA THR A 214 -4.95 10.86 5.88
C THR A 214 -4.40 10.34 7.20
N ILE A 215 -3.08 10.26 7.29
CA ILE A 215 -2.31 9.94 8.48
C ILE A 215 -1.68 11.25 8.98
N GLY A 216 -2.07 11.67 10.18
CA GLY A 216 -1.76 12.96 10.77
C GLY A 216 -0.30 13.11 11.17
N LYS A 217 0.34 11.99 11.50
CA LYS A 217 1.76 11.91 11.85
C LYS A 217 2.47 10.89 10.95
N ASP A 218 3.13 9.88 11.52
CA ASP A 218 4.00 8.95 10.83
C ASP A 218 3.28 7.63 10.49
N LEU A 219 3.74 7.00 9.41
CA LEU A 219 3.44 5.62 9.04
C LEU A 219 4.66 4.75 9.38
N ASN A 220 4.50 3.81 10.30
CA ASN A 220 5.57 2.92 10.74
C ASN A 220 5.19 1.47 10.41
N VAL A 221 5.97 0.83 9.55
CA VAL A 221 5.74 -0.54 9.07
C VAL A 221 6.96 -1.39 9.39
N ASP A 222 6.84 -2.23 10.40
CA ASP A 222 7.89 -3.13 10.87
C ASP A 222 7.51 -4.57 10.54
N LYS A 223 8.23 -5.18 9.59
CA LYS A 223 8.01 -6.58 9.18
C LYS A 223 6.55 -6.87 8.77
N ALA A 224 5.91 -5.88 8.17
CA ALA A 224 4.49 -5.88 7.84
C ALA A 224 4.25 -5.37 6.42
N TYR A 225 3.01 -5.47 5.94
CA TYR A 225 2.61 -5.11 4.59
C TYR A 225 1.57 -3.98 4.61
N PHE A 226 1.88 -2.88 3.94
CA PHE A 226 0.97 -1.77 3.74
C PHE A 226 0.68 -1.58 2.26
N SER A 227 -0.60 -1.47 1.91
CA SER A 227 -1.03 -1.26 0.54
C SER A 227 -1.99 -0.08 0.40
N VAL A 228 -1.75 0.70 -0.65
CA VAL A 228 -2.65 1.73 -1.17
C VAL A 228 -3.09 1.30 -2.55
N SER A 229 -4.41 1.15 -2.75
CA SER A 229 -4.95 0.81 -4.07
C SER A 229 -6.32 1.41 -4.28
N ARG A 230 -6.73 1.59 -5.53
CA ARG A 230 -8.12 2.00 -5.81
C ARG A 230 -9.09 0.86 -5.54
N PHE A 231 -10.32 1.23 -5.16
CA PHE A 231 -11.38 0.26 -4.97
C PHE A 231 -11.91 -0.22 -6.33
N PRO A 232 -11.92 -1.54 -6.62
CA PRO A 232 -12.52 -2.05 -7.85
C PRO A 232 -14.06 -2.05 -7.76
N GLU A 233 -14.72 -1.25 -8.61
CA GLU A 233 -16.14 -1.37 -8.91
C GLU A 233 -16.36 -2.52 -9.90
N LEU A 234 -17.04 -3.57 -9.44
CA LEU A 234 -17.48 -4.67 -10.29
C LEU A 234 -18.66 -4.19 -11.15
N ASN A 235 -18.41 -3.84 -12.41
CA ASN A 235 -19.47 -3.42 -13.32
C ASN A 235 -19.96 -4.60 -14.19
N ASN A 236 -21.24 -4.90 -14.10
CA ASN A 236 -21.85 -6.20 -14.43
C ASN A 236 -22.04 -6.48 -15.94
N THR A 237 -21.29 -5.82 -16.83
CA THR A 237 -21.58 -5.89 -18.28
C THR A 237 -20.47 -6.42 -19.18
N LYS A 238 -19.19 -6.48 -18.78
CA LYS A 238 -18.12 -7.00 -19.66
C LYS A 238 -16.90 -7.67 -19.01
N GLY A 239 -16.86 -7.87 -17.70
CA GLY A 239 -15.63 -8.38 -17.06
C GLY A 239 -14.49 -7.35 -16.99
N ASP A 240 -14.74 -6.12 -17.44
CA ASP A 240 -13.86 -4.97 -17.22
C ASP A 240 -14.02 -4.51 -15.76
N ILE A 241 -12.96 -4.58 -14.97
CA ILE A 241 -12.91 -4.00 -13.62
C ILE A 241 -12.80 -2.48 -13.79
N GLN A 242 -13.80 -1.74 -13.29
CA GLN A 242 -13.73 -0.29 -13.18
C GLN A 242 -13.23 0.06 -11.78
N TYR A 243 -12.60 1.22 -11.61
CA TYR A 243 -12.16 1.68 -10.29
C TYR A 243 -13.01 2.86 -9.86
N ALA A 244 -13.38 2.91 -8.58
CA ALA A 244 -14.14 4.04 -8.05
C ALA A 244 -13.32 5.33 -8.16
N ASP A 245 -13.86 6.31 -8.90
CA ASP A 245 -13.22 7.62 -9.07
C ASP A 245 -12.97 8.29 -7.71
N GLY A 246 -11.80 8.93 -7.57
CA GLY A 246 -11.45 9.66 -6.36
C GLY A 246 -11.24 8.77 -5.12
N THR A 247 -10.78 7.53 -5.30
CA THR A 247 -10.35 6.62 -4.24
C THR A 247 -8.85 6.31 -4.35
N GLY A 248 -8.31 5.57 -3.38
CA GLY A 248 -6.94 5.07 -3.43
C GLY A 248 -5.87 6.13 -3.21
N ILE A 249 -6.19 7.24 -2.54
CA ILE A 249 -5.20 8.26 -2.17
C ILE A 249 -4.91 8.16 -0.67
N THR A 250 -3.65 7.93 -0.30
CA THR A 250 -3.21 8.02 1.10
C THR A 250 -2.21 9.16 1.26
N THR A 251 -2.44 10.04 2.22
CA THR A 251 -1.52 11.13 2.59
C THR A 251 -0.96 10.90 3.98
N VAL A 252 0.36 10.86 4.10
CA VAL A 252 1.11 10.82 5.37
C VAL A 252 1.69 12.21 5.62
N ASN A 253 1.25 12.88 6.68
CA ASN A 253 1.68 14.23 7.00
C ASN A 253 3.08 14.29 7.62
N GLY A 254 3.56 13.18 8.20
CA GLY A 254 4.92 13.00 8.69
C GLY A 254 5.76 12.14 7.75
N ASN A 255 6.56 11.25 8.33
CA ASN A 255 7.42 10.30 7.63
C ASN A 255 6.73 8.96 7.42
N ALA A 256 7.22 8.20 6.44
CA ALA A 256 6.86 6.79 6.26
C ALA A 256 8.11 5.93 6.33
N THR A 257 8.11 4.92 7.21
CA THR A 257 9.27 4.06 7.47
C THR A 257 8.87 2.60 7.37
N PHE A 258 9.64 1.83 6.61
CA PHE A 258 9.51 0.40 6.40
C PHE A 258 10.79 -0.30 6.86
N THR A 259 10.72 -1.07 7.94
CA THR A 259 11.88 -1.74 8.55
C THR A 259 11.73 -3.25 8.54
N ASP A 260 12.86 -3.96 8.60
CA ASP A 260 12.93 -5.41 8.84
C ASP A 260 11.99 -6.22 7.91
N GLU A 261 12.14 -6.02 6.59
CA GLU A 261 11.30 -6.61 5.54
C GLU A 261 9.89 -6.01 5.46
N GLY A 262 9.70 -4.78 5.93
CA GLY A 262 8.51 -3.99 5.68
C GLY A 262 8.27 -3.76 4.18
N GLU A 263 7.03 -3.96 3.74
CA GLU A 263 6.66 -3.87 2.33
C GLU A 263 5.57 -2.83 2.08
N LEU A 264 5.80 -2.01 1.05
CA LEU A 264 4.83 -1.10 0.48
C LEU A 264 4.35 -1.61 -0.88
N THR A 265 3.03 -1.60 -1.12
CA THR A 265 2.50 -1.70 -2.48
C THR A 265 1.58 -0.53 -2.77
N VAL A 266 1.84 0.17 -3.87
CA VAL A 266 0.94 1.17 -4.43
C VAL A 266 0.48 0.67 -5.78
N ALA A 267 -0.73 0.11 -5.82
CA ALA A 267 -1.31 -0.49 -7.02
C ALA A 267 -2.51 0.34 -7.48
N TYR A 268 -2.38 1.06 -8.60
CA TYR A 268 -3.39 2.00 -9.11
C TYR A 268 -3.75 3.14 -8.15
N GLY A 269 -2.97 3.32 -7.09
CA GLY A 269 -3.22 4.29 -6.02
C GLY A 269 -2.20 5.42 -6.03
N HIS A 270 -2.37 6.33 -5.08
CA HIS A 270 -1.45 7.44 -4.85
C HIS A 270 -1.06 7.49 -3.38
N LEU A 271 0.24 7.38 -3.10
CA LEU A 271 0.79 7.66 -1.77
C LEU A 271 1.49 9.02 -1.79
N ASN A 272 1.12 9.90 -0.87
CA ASN A 272 1.77 11.19 -0.66
C ASN A 272 2.40 11.21 0.73
N VAL A 273 3.72 11.23 0.83
CA VAL A 273 4.46 11.37 2.08
C VAL A 273 5.02 12.78 2.13
N LYS A 274 4.64 13.59 3.12
CA LYS A 274 5.14 14.98 3.23
C LYS A 274 6.58 15.05 3.75
N GLY A 275 6.97 14.12 4.61
CA GLY A 275 8.32 13.95 5.10
C GLY A 275 9.15 12.99 4.26
N ASN A 276 10.04 12.26 4.92
CA ASN A 276 10.91 11.27 4.31
C ASN A 276 10.20 9.93 4.13
N LEU A 277 10.60 9.20 3.08
CA LEU A 277 10.23 7.80 2.88
C LEU A 277 11.49 6.94 3.05
N THR A 278 11.48 6.02 4.00
CA THR A 278 12.64 5.21 4.36
C THR A 278 12.33 3.72 4.30
N PHE A 279 13.21 2.96 3.65
CA PHE A 279 13.24 1.51 3.65
C PHE A 279 14.57 1.05 4.26
N ASP A 280 14.51 0.37 5.39
CA ASP A 280 15.65 -0.30 6.03
C ASP A 280 15.41 -1.80 5.99
N ASN A 281 16.09 -2.47 5.06
CA ASN A 281 15.80 -3.85 4.66
C ASN A 281 14.32 -4.05 4.25
N GLY A 282 13.67 -3.00 3.73
CA GLY A 282 12.29 -3.00 3.25
C GLY A 282 12.23 -2.86 1.73
N LYS A 283 11.03 -3.02 1.14
CA LYS A 283 10.85 -2.90 -0.30
C LYS A 283 9.54 -2.20 -0.68
N PHE A 284 9.46 -1.72 -1.92
CA PHE A 284 8.20 -1.28 -2.51
C PHE A 284 7.93 -1.84 -3.91
N ASN A 285 6.66 -1.96 -4.24
CA ASN A 285 6.16 -2.14 -5.60
C ASN A 285 5.17 -1.02 -5.91
N LEU A 286 5.44 -0.25 -6.96
CA LEU A 286 4.59 0.80 -7.47
C LEU A 286 4.18 0.43 -8.90
N SER A 287 2.89 0.17 -9.11
CA SER A 287 2.40 -0.23 -10.41
C SER A 287 1.01 0.31 -10.73
N SER A 288 0.79 0.65 -12.00
CA SER A 288 -0.53 0.89 -12.60
C SER A 288 -1.02 -0.32 -13.40
N GLU A 289 -0.41 -1.49 -13.19
CA GLU A 289 -0.73 -2.72 -13.92
C GLU A 289 -0.84 -3.92 -12.98
N VAL A 290 -1.66 -4.89 -13.36
CA VAL A 290 -1.71 -6.21 -12.75
C VAL A 290 -1.22 -7.18 -13.80
N ARG A 291 -0.24 -7.98 -13.40
CA ARG A 291 0.34 -9.04 -14.20
C ARG A 291 -0.13 -10.38 -13.67
N ASP A 292 -0.37 -11.33 -14.57
CA ASP A 292 -0.55 -12.72 -14.18
C ASP A 292 0.79 -13.36 -13.76
N GLY A 293 0.75 -14.61 -13.31
CA GLY A 293 1.95 -15.35 -12.92
C GLY A 293 2.94 -15.62 -14.07
N ASP A 294 2.53 -15.40 -15.31
CA ASP A 294 3.39 -15.51 -16.50
C ASP A 294 3.96 -14.13 -16.92
N GLY A 295 3.64 -13.06 -16.17
CA GLY A 295 4.10 -11.70 -16.41
C GLY A 295 3.29 -10.93 -17.45
N ASN A 296 2.19 -11.50 -17.96
CA ASN A 296 1.33 -10.80 -18.92
C ASN A 296 0.48 -9.76 -18.21
N ILE A 297 0.36 -8.58 -18.79
CA ILE A 297 -0.55 -7.54 -18.32
C ILE A 297 -1.98 -8.05 -18.49
N VAL A 298 -2.65 -8.32 -17.38
CA VAL A 298 -4.06 -8.73 -17.35
C VAL A 298 -4.99 -7.56 -17.06
N GLN A 299 -4.46 -6.45 -16.53
CA GLN A 299 -5.21 -5.23 -16.32
C GLN A 299 -4.31 -4.00 -16.32
N THR A 300 -4.68 -2.99 -17.11
CA THR A 300 -4.08 -1.65 -17.08
C THR A 300 -5.01 -0.69 -16.35
N GLY A 301 -4.44 0.14 -15.48
CA GLY A 301 -5.13 1.24 -14.83
C GLY A 301 -4.54 2.56 -15.29
N GLN A 302 -5.21 3.66 -14.92
CA GLN A 302 -4.95 4.94 -15.57
C GLN A 302 -3.71 5.64 -15.01
N ASP A 303 -3.40 5.54 -13.70
CA ASP A 303 -2.23 6.19 -13.09
C ASP A 303 -1.91 5.54 -11.73
N ALA A 304 -0.64 5.56 -11.32
CA ALA A 304 -0.21 5.25 -9.95
C ALA A 304 0.96 6.16 -9.54
N SER A 305 1.06 6.55 -8.27
CA SER A 305 2.20 7.39 -7.86
C SER A 305 2.63 7.24 -6.41
N ILE A 306 3.92 7.43 -6.17
CA ILE A 306 4.47 7.75 -4.86
C ILE A 306 5.08 9.15 -4.94
N ASN A 307 4.63 10.06 -4.09
CA ASN A 307 5.15 11.42 -3.96
C ASN A 307 5.80 11.58 -2.59
N VAL A 308 7.09 11.91 -2.56
CA VAL A 308 7.88 12.10 -1.34
C VAL A 308 8.31 13.56 -1.25
N GLY A 309 7.89 14.25 -0.18
CA GLY A 309 8.19 15.66 0.07
C GLY A 309 9.58 15.90 0.65
N GLY A 310 10.16 14.89 1.29
CA GLY A 310 11.56 14.86 1.75
C GLY A 310 12.40 13.89 0.94
N ASP A 311 13.34 13.22 1.63
CA ASP A 311 14.29 12.29 1.01
C ASP A 311 13.69 10.88 0.88
N LEU A 312 14.12 10.15 -0.15
CA LEU A 312 13.93 8.71 -0.27
C LEU A 312 15.23 8.01 0.15
N THR A 313 15.18 7.18 1.18
CA THR A 313 16.35 6.41 1.65
C THR A 313 16.03 4.92 1.61
N MET A 314 16.91 4.14 0.99
CA MET A 314 16.80 2.69 0.89
C MET A 314 18.14 2.08 1.29
N SER A 315 18.12 1.26 2.34
CA SER A 315 19.31 0.73 2.99
C SER A 315 19.09 -0.70 3.45
N GLY A 316 20.15 -1.32 3.94
CA GLY A 316 20.13 -2.71 4.42
C GLY A 316 20.65 -3.72 3.39
N VAL A 317 21.03 -4.88 3.90
CA VAL A 317 21.53 -6.02 3.15
C VAL A 317 20.62 -7.19 3.48
N SER A 318 20.02 -7.81 2.47
CA SER A 318 19.16 -8.97 2.71
C SER A 318 19.96 -10.12 3.33
N ASP A 319 19.32 -10.96 4.14
CA ASP A 319 19.98 -12.07 4.86
C ASP A 319 20.78 -13.01 3.94
N ASN A 320 20.33 -13.17 2.69
CA ASN A 320 20.94 -14.02 1.68
C ASN A 320 21.73 -13.22 0.63
N ARG A 321 21.94 -11.92 0.86
CA ARG A 321 22.56 -10.96 -0.07
C ARG A 321 21.92 -10.91 -1.46
N GLN A 322 20.65 -11.34 -1.55
CA GLN A 322 19.87 -11.11 -2.75
C GLN A 322 19.43 -9.66 -2.85
N ILE A 323 19.13 -9.27 -4.08
CA ILE A 323 18.67 -7.94 -4.41
C ILE A 323 17.29 -7.74 -3.81
N ILE A 324 17.13 -6.64 -3.09
CA ILE A 324 15.82 -6.13 -2.70
C ILE A 324 15.28 -5.40 -3.92
N TYR A 325 14.38 -6.07 -4.64
CA TYR A 325 13.80 -5.54 -5.87
C TYR A 325 12.72 -4.51 -5.56
N ASN A 326 12.94 -3.28 -6.03
CA ASN A 326 11.95 -2.20 -5.96
C ASN A 326 11.54 -1.77 -7.34
N GLU A 327 10.23 -1.80 -7.58
CA GLU A 327 9.65 -1.72 -8.91
C GLU A 327 8.82 -0.45 -9.07
N VAL A 328 9.00 0.19 -10.21
CA VAL A 328 8.13 1.24 -10.74
C VAL A 328 7.69 0.82 -12.14
N SER A 329 6.42 0.46 -12.32
CA SER A 329 5.95 -0.13 -13.57
C SER A 329 4.57 0.36 -14.02
N GLY A 330 4.34 0.24 -15.32
CA GLY A 330 3.09 0.58 -15.96
C GLY A 330 3.00 2.03 -16.42
N ASN A 331 2.11 2.23 -17.39
CA ASN A 331 1.91 3.52 -18.02
C ASN A 331 1.39 4.56 -17.03
N SER A 332 1.86 5.80 -17.16
CA SER A 332 1.52 6.93 -16.26
C SER A 332 1.81 6.68 -14.77
N THR A 333 2.72 5.74 -14.48
CA THR A 333 3.21 5.50 -13.13
C THR A 333 4.39 6.40 -12.84
N SER A 334 4.41 7.07 -11.67
CA SER A 334 5.52 7.96 -11.31
C SER A 334 5.98 7.83 -9.86
N LEU A 335 7.29 7.75 -9.68
CA LEU A 335 7.97 7.96 -8.39
C LEU A 335 8.57 9.36 -8.38
N ASN A 336 8.02 10.25 -7.55
CA ASN A 336 8.42 11.64 -7.46
C ASN A 336 9.05 11.92 -6.09
N VAL A 337 10.29 12.40 -6.07
CA VAL A 337 11.05 12.68 -4.84
C VAL A 337 11.56 14.12 -4.85
N ALA A 338 11.14 14.92 -3.88
CA ALA A 338 11.52 16.32 -3.74
C ALA A 338 12.89 16.52 -3.07
N GLY A 339 13.30 15.57 -2.23
CA GLY A 339 14.61 15.51 -1.60
C GLY A 339 15.63 14.71 -2.39
N ASP A 340 16.67 14.25 -1.69
CA ASP A 340 17.69 13.37 -2.26
C ASP A 340 17.20 11.92 -2.29
N VAL A 341 17.70 11.15 -3.24
CA VAL A 341 17.50 9.70 -3.31
C VAL A 341 18.80 9.01 -2.91
N ASN A 342 18.76 8.26 -1.81
CA ASN A 342 19.92 7.59 -1.25
C ASN A 342 19.69 6.07 -1.27
N LEU A 343 20.48 5.36 -2.07
CA LEU A 343 20.43 3.90 -2.21
C LEU A 343 21.71 3.29 -1.65
N SER A 344 21.58 2.32 -0.74
CA SER A 344 22.73 1.60 -0.23
C SER A 344 22.43 0.12 0.05
N GLY A 345 23.49 -0.65 0.27
CA GLY A 345 23.41 -2.09 0.54
C GLY A 345 22.98 -2.87 -0.70
N THR A 346 21.98 -3.75 -0.57
CA THR A 346 21.50 -4.63 -1.66
C THR A 346 20.20 -4.15 -2.31
N ASN A 347 19.90 -2.87 -2.23
CA ASN A 347 18.67 -2.29 -2.80
C ASN A 347 18.86 -1.91 -4.26
N ASN A 348 17.79 -2.06 -5.06
CA ASN A 348 17.73 -1.48 -6.39
C ASN A 348 16.51 -0.58 -6.60
N ILE A 349 16.49 0.15 -7.70
CA ILE A 349 15.27 0.71 -8.30
C ILE A 349 15.24 0.32 -9.77
N HIS A 350 14.15 -0.31 -10.20
CA HIS A 350 13.91 -0.68 -11.59
C HIS A 350 12.61 -0.05 -12.10
N ALA A 351 12.76 0.86 -13.06
CA ALA A 351 11.65 1.49 -13.78
C ALA A 351 11.47 0.86 -15.17
N PHE A 352 10.22 0.51 -15.51
CA PHE A 352 9.86 -0.04 -16.82
C PHE A 352 8.42 0.30 -17.26
N ASP A 353 8.06 -0.07 -18.49
CA ASP A 353 6.74 0.19 -19.13
C ASP A 353 6.29 1.66 -19.16
N ASN A 354 7.13 2.54 -19.73
CA ASN A 354 6.85 3.98 -19.84
C ASN A 354 6.55 4.68 -18.50
N SER A 355 7.03 4.12 -17.39
CA SER A 355 6.97 4.78 -16.08
C SER A 355 8.00 5.89 -15.96
N GLU A 356 7.83 6.74 -14.94
CA GLU A 356 8.68 7.91 -14.69
C GLU A 356 9.33 7.86 -13.30
N LEU A 357 10.63 8.14 -13.25
CA LEU A 357 11.35 8.50 -12.02
C LEU A 357 11.67 9.99 -12.07
N ASN A 358 11.21 10.78 -11.11
CA ASN A 358 11.41 12.22 -11.08
C ASN A 358 12.05 12.64 -9.75
N PHE A 359 13.37 12.89 -9.78
CA PHE A 359 14.16 13.27 -8.62
C PHE A 359 14.56 14.74 -8.73
N GLU A 360 14.08 15.56 -7.80
CA GLU A 360 14.30 17.01 -7.80
C GLU A 360 15.70 17.42 -7.35
N LYS A 361 16.43 16.50 -6.71
CA LYS A 361 17.81 16.69 -6.26
C LYS A 361 18.71 15.53 -6.70
N ASP A 362 19.65 15.12 -5.84
CA ASP A 362 20.73 14.22 -6.16
C ASP A 362 20.30 12.75 -6.02
N LEU A 363 20.90 11.88 -6.83
CA LEU A 363 20.85 10.43 -6.69
C LEU A 363 22.20 9.93 -6.20
N ASN A 364 22.24 9.45 -4.95
CA ASN A 364 23.43 8.90 -4.31
C ASN A 364 23.28 7.38 -4.19
N ILE A 365 24.22 6.64 -4.74
CA ILE A 365 24.23 5.18 -4.70
C ILE A 365 25.54 4.72 -4.07
N GLU A 366 25.44 3.94 -3.00
CA GLU A 366 26.54 3.27 -2.32
C GLU A 366 26.26 1.76 -2.33
N SER A 367 26.61 1.09 -3.44
CA SER A 367 26.23 -0.31 -3.62
C SER A 367 27.31 -1.28 -3.20
N THR A 368 26.88 -2.35 -2.52
CA THR A 368 27.69 -3.52 -2.21
C THR A 368 27.04 -4.76 -2.83
N GLU A 369 27.72 -5.38 -3.81
CA GLU A 369 27.44 -6.74 -4.30
C GLU A 369 26.13 -6.98 -5.09
N VAL A 370 25.72 -6.10 -6.04
CA VAL A 370 24.42 -6.25 -6.73
C VAL A 370 24.47 -6.07 -8.25
N ARG A 371 23.77 -6.93 -9.00
CA ARG A 371 23.43 -6.71 -10.42
C ARG A 371 22.18 -5.82 -10.54
N ASP A 372 22.09 -4.95 -11.54
CA ASP A 372 20.90 -4.14 -11.85
C ASP A 372 20.44 -3.24 -10.67
N ILE A 373 21.34 -2.39 -10.16
CA ILE A 373 21.10 -1.50 -8.99
C ILE A 373 20.18 -0.34 -9.36
N PHE A 374 20.35 0.19 -10.56
CA PHE A 374 19.48 1.23 -11.10
C PHE A 374 19.24 0.94 -12.57
N CYS A 375 17.98 0.70 -12.93
CA CYS A 375 17.60 0.32 -14.28
C CYS A 375 16.43 1.17 -14.76
N VAL A 376 16.59 1.77 -15.93
CA VAL A 376 15.52 2.45 -16.66
C VAL A 376 15.33 1.75 -17.98
N SER A 377 14.14 1.20 -18.22
CA SER A 377 13.91 0.32 -19.36
C SER A 377 12.53 0.42 -19.98
N GLU A 378 12.34 -0.18 -21.16
CA GLU A 378 11.02 -0.38 -21.76
C GLU A 378 10.23 0.93 -21.91
N GLY A 379 10.89 1.95 -22.45
CA GLY A 379 10.32 3.29 -22.64
C GLY A 379 10.22 4.14 -21.39
N ALA A 380 10.59 3.62 -20.20
CA ALA A 380 10.62 4.41 -18.98
C ALA A 380 11.64 5.56 -19.06
N VAL A 381 11.37 6.60 -18.26
CA VAL A 381 12.19 7.82 -18.23
C VAL A 381 12.60 8.14 -16.80
N GLY A 382 13.90 8.23 -16.55
CA GLY A 382 14.46 8.77 -15.31
C GLY A 382 14.91 10.22 -15.49
N ASN A 383 14.47 11.11 -14.61
CA ASN A 383 14.82 12.52 -14.59
C ASN A 383 15.43 12.89 -13.24
N ILE A 384 16.72 13.25 -13.25
CA ILE A 384 17.47 13.68 -12.07
C ILE A 384 17.88 15.14 -12.30
N LYS A 385 17.35 16.06 -11.48
CA LYS A 385 17.67 17.49 -11.61
C LYS A 385 18.99 17.88 -10.93
N GLY A 386 19.42 17.09 -9.95
CA GLY A 386 20.72 17.20 -9.31
C GLY A 386 21.81 16.40 -10.01
N ASP A 387 22.80 16.01 -9.22
CA ASP A 387 23.92 15.16 -9.62
C ASP A 387 23.59 13.67 -9.38
N MET A 388 24.24 12.78 -10.11
CA MET A 388 24.24 11.34 -9.86
C MET A 388 25.64 10.93 -9.39
N HIS A 389 25.72 10.40 -8.18
CA HIS A 389 26.95 9.93 -7.57
C HIS A 389 26.85 8.45 -7.23
N VAL A 390 27.75 7.67 -7.82
CA VAL A 390 27.82 6.23 -7.67
C VAL A 390 29.15 5.86 -7.05
N THR A 391 29.07 5.23 -5.89
CA THR A 391 30.20 4.69 -5.14
C THR A 391 29.92 3.22 -4.85
N GLY A 392 30.99 2.44 -4.74
CA GLY A 392 30.88 1.03 -4.38
C GLY A 392 31.99 0.21 -5.02
N THR A 393 32.48 -0.75 -4.27
CA THR A 393 33.46 -1.73 -4.73
C THR A 393 32.85 -3.11 -4.62
N THR A 394 33.07 -3.96 -5.62
CA THR A 394 32.61 -5.34 -5.55
C THR A 394 33.67 -6.22 -4.89
N GLU A 395 33.28 -6.94 -3.84
CA GLU A 395 34.05 -8.10 -3.36
C GLU A 395 33.70 -9.33 -4.25
N ASP A 396 34.64 -10.25 -4.42
CA ASP A 396 34.40 -11.57 -5.01
C ASP A 396 33.86 -11.65 -6.47
N GLY A 397 34.24 -10.70 -7.34
CA GLY A 397 34.00 -10.81 -8.78
C GLY A 397 32.55 -10.57 -9.23
N HIS A 398 31.68 -10.12 -8.31
CA HIS A 398 30.40 -9.53 -8.66
C HIS A 398 30.61 -8.18 -9.38
N GLN A 399 29.62 -7.74 -10.15
CA GLN A 399 29.67 -6.51 -10.93
C GLN A 399 28.41 -5.69 -10.67
N ASN A 400 28.60 -4.40 -10.39
CA ASN A 400 27.53 -3.44 -10.17
C ASN A 400 27.08 -2.87 -11.52
N TYR A 401 25.86 -3.17 -11.95
CA TYR A 401 25.32 -2.70 -13.24
C TYR A 401 24.28 -1.59 -13.06
N TYR A 402 24.40 -0.59 -13.91
CA TYR A 402 23.52 0.56 -14.03
C TYR A 402 23.09 0.62 -15.50
N ASP A 403 21.82 0.35 -15.76
CA ASP A 403 21.35 -0.02 -17.09
C ASP A 403 20.33 0.97 -17.63
N MET A 404 20.53 1.37 -18.89
CA MET A 404 19.48 1.88 -19.76
C MET A 404 19.29 0.90 -20.91
N ARG A 405 18.12 0.27 -20.98
CA ARG A 405 17.84 -0.80 -21.96
C ARG A 405 16.43 -0.70 -22.55
N ASN A 406 16.19 -1.35 -23.69
CA ASN A 406 14.87 -1.41 -24.32
C ASN A 406 14.20 -0.02 -24.49
N SER A 407 14.92 0.95 -25.04
CA SER A 407 14.45 2.35 -25.22
C SER A 407 14.21 3.13 -23.91
N GLY A 408 14.87 2.73 -22.81
CA GLY A 408 14.89 3.53 -21.58
C GLY A 408 15.71 4.81 -21.75
N THR A 409 15.31 5.88 -21.05
CA THR A 409 16.01 7.17 -21.10
C THR A 409 16.37 7.66 -19.69
N LEU A 410 17.64 7.97 -19.44
CA LEU A 410 18.07 8.64 -18.22
C LEU A 410 18.56 10.06 -18.53
N ASN A 411 17.96 11.05 -17.87
CA ASN A 411 18.35 12.45 -17.93
C ASN A 411 18.92 12.88 -16.57
N VAL A 412 20.16 13.34 -16.57
CA VAL A 412 20.83 13.94 -15.40
C VAL A 412 21.20 15.37 -15.74
N ALA A 413 20.54 16.36 -15.12
CA ALA A 413 20.83 17.76 -15.38
C ALA A 413 22.18 18.21 -14.78
N GLY A 414 22.61 17.53 -13.73
CA GLY A 414 23.88 17.75 -13.06
C GLY A 414 25.05 16.94 -13.62
N ASN A 415 26.00 16.64 -12.75
CA ASN A 415 27.14 15.79 -13.04
C ASN A 415 26.79 14.31 -12.85
N VAL A 416 27.51 13.45 -13.55
CA VAL A 416 27.50 12.00 -13.32
C VAL A 416 28.89 11.58 -12.88
N SER A 417 28.98 10.82 -11.79
CA SER A 417 30.26 10.30 -11.29
C SER A 417 30.12 8.86 -10.84
N PHE A 418 31.05 8.04 -11.31
CA PHE A 418 31.20 6.63 -10.94
C PHE A 418 32.60 6.44 -10.35
N GLU A 419 32.66 5.89 -9.14
CA GLU A 419 33.89 5.55 -8.44
C GLU A 419 33.90 4.06 -8.07
N GLY A 420 35.01 3.37 -8.34
CA GLY A 420 35.15 1.93 -8.09
C GLY A 420 34.70 1.08 -9.28
N THR A 421 34.56 -0.22 -9.08
CA THR A 421 34.27 -1.20 -10.15
C THR A 421 32.79 -1.24 -10.54
N ASN A 422 32.27 -0.12 -11.04
CA ASN A 422 30.87 0.05 -11.45
C ASN A 422 30.74 0.10 -12.97
N ASN A 423 29.69 -0.53 -13.50
CA ASN A 423 29.46 -0.67 -14.94
C ASN A 423 28.19 0.07 -15.37
N LEU A 424 28.33 1.01 -16.29
CA LEU A 424 27.22 1.71 -16.91
C LEU A 424 27.00 1.20 -18.34
N HIS A 425 25.83 0.62 -18.60
CA HIS A 425 25.46 0.04 -19.89
C HIS A 425 24.25 0.76 -20.49
N ILE A 426 24.38 1.17 -21.75
CA ILE A 426 23.33 1.87 -22.50
C ILE A 426 23.14 1.13 -23.82
N PHE A 427 22.07 0.36 -23.93
CA PHE A 427 21.85 -0.55 -25.06
C PHE A 427 20.37 -0.62 -25.49
N ASP A 428 20.10 -1.25 -26.63
CA ASP A 428 18.76 -1.41 -27.21
C ASP A 428 17.97 -0.10 -27.40
N LYS A 429 18.56 0.83 -28.17
CA LYS A 429 17.98 2.15 -28.53
C LYS A 429 17.72 3.06 -27.32
N SER A 430 18.52 2.93 -26.28
CA SER A 430 18.37 3.70 -25.05
C SER A 430 19.18 5.00 -25.08
N GLU A 431 18.88 5.90 -24.15
CA GLU A 431 19.51 7.22 -24.09
C GLU A 431 20.01 7.56 -22.69
N LEU A 432 21.22 8.09 -22.62
CA LEU A 432 21.74 8.83 -21.47
C LEU A 432 21.99 10.29 -21.88
N ASN A 433 21.46 11.23 -21.10
CA ASN A 433 21.69 12.66 -21.28
C ASN A 433 22.28 13.24 -19.99
N VAL A 434 23.50 13.79 -20.05
CA VAL A 434 24.19 14.44 -18.94
C VAL A 434 24.39 15.92 -19.25
N GLY A 435 23.80 16.79 -18.43
CA GLY A 435 23.80 18.24 -18.62
C GLY A 435 25.12 18.93 -18.24
N LYS A 436 25.98 18.26 -17.47
CA LYS A 436 27.32 18.74 -17.11
C LYS A 436 28.38 17.67 -17.42
N ASN A 437 29.28 17.40 -16.46
CA ASN A 437 30.41 16.51 -16.65
C ASN A 437 30.02 15.07 -16.31
N ALA A 438 30.70 14.11 -16.96
CA ALA A 438 30.62 12.70 -16.64
C ALA A 438 32.03 12.17 -16.31
N THR A 439 32.21 11.57 -15.14
CA THR A 439 33.48 11.00 -14.69
C THR A 439 33.30 9.53 -14.33
N PHE A 440 34.16 8.68 -14.88
CA PHE A 440 34.18 7.25 -14.60
C PHE A 440 35.59 6.88 -14.13
N ASN A 441 35.70 6.42 -12.89
CA ASN A 441 36.94 5.97 -12.27
C ASN A 441 36.83 4.47 -12.00
N GLU A 442 37.44 3.67 -12.89
CA GLU A 442 37.36 2.20 -12.94
C GLU A 442 36.00 1.66 -13.43
N GLY A 443 35.91 0.35 -13.66
CA GLY A 443 34.70 -0.30 -14.18
C GLY A 443 34.55 -0.25 -15.72
N GLU A 444 33.30 -0.19 -16.19
CA GLU A 444 32.96 -0.26 -17.62
C GLU A 444 31.97 0.85 -18.02
N PHE A 445 32.21 1.47 -19.18
CA PHE A 445 31.26 2.38 -19.83
C PHE A 445 30.96 1.89 -21.24
N SER A 446 29.71 1.48 -21.50
CA SER A 446 29.31 0.82 -22.74
C SER A 446 28.06 1.45 -23.36
N VAL A 447 28.14 1.75 -24.66
CA VAL A 447 27.02 2.27 -25.47
C VAL A 447 26.89 1.45 -26.76
N THR A 448 25.83 0.66 -26.88
CA THR A 448 25.63 -0.30 -27.99
C THR A 448 24.23 -0.22 -28.60
N ASP A 449 23.99 -0.99 -29.67
CA ASP A 449 22.65 -1.29 -30.20
C ASP A 449 21.78 -0.06 -30.53
N ASN A 450 22.40 0.91 -31.23
CA ASN A 450 21.80 2.18 -31.65
C ASN A 450 21.38 3.09 -30.48
N SER A 451 22.02 2.93 -29.33
CA SER A 451 21.84 3.79 -28.17
C SER A 451 22.77 4.99 -28.22
N ASN A 452 22.46 6.00 -27.40
CA ASN A 452 23.21 7.25 -27.36
C ASN A 452 23.55 7.65 -25.93
N ALA A 453 24.75 8.21 -25.77
CA ALA A 453 25.12 8.96 -24.57
C ALA A 453 25.52 10.38 -24.99
N LYS A 454 24.79 11.38 -24.50
CA LYS A 454 25.05 12.80 -24.72
C LYS A 454 25.58 13.41 -23.43
N ILE A 455 26.76 14.01 -23.49
CA ILE A 455 27.40 14.68 -22.37
C ILE A 455 27.70 16.10 -22.82
N ASP A 456 27.07 17.09 -22.16
CA ASP A 456 27.19 18.49 -22.55
C ASP A 456 28.49 19.13 -22.02
N GLY A 457 29.06 18.59 -20.93
CA GLY A 457 30.36 18.98 -20.36
C GLY A 457 31.49 18.01 -20.71
N ASP A 458 32.45 17.89 -19.80
CA ASP A 458 33.63 17.04 -19.98
C ASP A 458 33.32 15.56 -19.69
N LEU A 459 33.85 14.66 -20.53
CA LEU A 459 33.89 13.22 -20.27
C LEU A 459 35.30 12.81 -19.81
N THR A 460 35.40 12.33 -18.57
CA THR A 460 36.64 11.82 -17.98
C THR A 460 36.55 10.31 -17.76
N LEU A 461 37.50 9.56 -18.33
CA LEU A 461 37.59 8.10 -18.22
C LEU A 461 38.96 7.71 -17.64
N ASN A 462 38.97 7.25 -16.39
CA ASN A 462 40.19 6.83 -15.69
C ASN A 462 40.13 5.32 -15.43
N HIS A 463 41.03 4.54 -16.04
CA HIS A 463 41.10 3.08 -15.84
C HIS A 463 39.81 2.31 -16.20
N VAL A 464 39.02 2.84 -17.14
CA VAL A 464 37.72 2.28 -17.58
C VAL A 464 37.89 1.32 -18.76
N LEU A 465 37.19 0.19 -18.73
CA LEU A 465 37.03 -0.69 -19.88
C LEU A 465 35.99 -0.12 -20.85
N ILE A 466 36.36 -0.03 -22.14
CA ILE A 466 35.44 0.31 -23.22
C ILE A 466 35.33 -0.93 -24.12
N PRO A 467 34.22 -1.70 -24.08
CA PRO A 467 34.06 -2.87 -24.92
C PRO A 467 33.92 -2.44 -26.38
N ILE A 468 34.87 -2.83 -27.21
CA ILE A 468 34.81 -2.60 -28.66
C ILE A 468 34.37 -3.90 -29.33
N SER A 469 33.07 -4.11 -29.51
CA SER A 469 32.56 -5.19 -30.37
C SER A 469 31.46 -4.69 -31.30
N GLY A 470 31.50 -5.06 -32.59
CA GLY A 470 30.43 -4.75 -33.55
C GLY A 470 30.55 -3.46 -34.39
N ILE A 471 31.75 -2.87 -34.54
CA ILE A 471 31.92 -1.61 -35.30
C ILE A 471 31.52 -1.77 -36.78
N LYS A 472 30.41 -1.14 -37.19
CA LYS A 472 30.25 -0.71 -38.59
C LYS A 472 30.14 0.80 -38.77
N HIS A 473 29.57 1.58 -37.84
CA HIS A 473 29.50 3.03 -37.96
C HIS A 473 29.32 3.69 -36.57
N GLN A 474 30.40 4.00 -35.86
CA GLN A 474 30.34 5.01 -34.79
C GLN A 474 30.94 6.31 -35.31
N LYS A 475 30.18 7.39 -35.19
CA LYS A 475 30.64 8.75 -35.42
C LYS A 475 30.87 9.36 -34.05
N VAL A 476 32.06 9.20 -33.49
CA VAL A 476 32.48 9.99 -32.33
C VAL A 476 32.64 11.43 -32.82
N LEU A 477 31.60 12.24 -32.67
CA LEU A 477 31.65 13.67 -32.95
C LEU A 477 32.35 14.34 -31.76
N LEU A 478 33.68 14.27 -31.73
CA LEU A 478 34.47 15.21 -30.95
C LEU A 478 34.29 16.58 -31.60
N SER A 479 33.57 17.49 -30.94
CA SER A 479 33.56 18.91 -31.27
C SER A 479 35.03 19.39 -31.36
N PRO A 480 35.47 20.06 -32.45
CA PRO A 480 36.85 20.48 -32.55
C PRO A 480 37.15 21.53 -31.47
N LEU A 481 38.03 21.16 -30.52
CA LEU A 481 38.71 22.09 -29.63
C LEU A 481 39.46 23.11 -30.50
N VAL A 482 39.21 24.39 -30.28
CA VAL A 482 39.98 25.48 -30.88
C VAL A 482 41.41 25.39 -30.36
N ALA A 483 42.36 25.08 -31.25
CA ALA A 483 43.78 25.15 -30.98
C ALA A 483 44.24 26.63 -30.90
N ILE A 484 45.09 26.96 -29.93
CA ILE A 484 46.04 28.08 -30.00
C ILE A 484 47.41 27.50 -30.33
#